data_AF-A0A4V2LUD4-F1
#
_entry.id   AF-A0A4V2LUD4-F1
#
_cell.length_a   1.000
_cell.length_b   1.000
_cell.length_c   1.000
_cell.angle_alpha   90.00
_cell.angle_beta   90.00
_cell.angle_gamma   90.00
#
_symmetry.space_group_name_H-M   'P 1'
#
loop_
_entity.id
_entity.type
_entity.pdbx_description
1 polymer ?
#
loop_
_entity_poly.entity_id
_entity_poly.type
_entity_poly.pdbx_seq_one_letter_code
_entity_poly.pdbx_strand_id
1 'polypeptide(L)'
;MYDVNGPQLISHRDQVRAIAEAIGEDVRLAVVTPSRARQHYREQGGFAAANADFLLGFEGYSGHDTAPTAAEAFDPVFSGPLPTAEQVTGRPARTFATWAHDHADDFR
;
A
#
# COMPACT_ATOMS: atom_id res chain seq x y z
N MET A 1 1.96 10.59 21.39
CA MET A 1 1.99 10.03 20.02
C MET A 1 1.32 8.68 20.10
N TYR A 2 0.38 8.38 19.21
CA TYR A 2 -0.27 7.07 19.11
C TYR A 2 -0.03 6.54 17.71
N ASP A 3 0.64 5.41 17.58
CA ASP A 3 0.74 4.70 16.31
C ASP A 3 -0.60 4.01 16.04
N VAL A 4 -1.15 4.13 14.84
CA VAL A 4 -2.47 3.59 14.51
C VAL A 4 -2.33 2.59 13.38
N ASN A 5 -2.53 1.32 13.71
CA ASN A 5 -2.41 0.21 12.78
C ASN A 5 -3.60 -0.74 12.87
N GLY A 6 -3.76 -1.52 11.80
CA GLY A 6 -4.72 -2.62 11.73
C GLY A 6 -4.37 -3.81 12.63
N PRO A 7 -5.18 -4.87 12.59
CA PRO A 7 -5.00 -6.05 13.45
C PRO A 7 -3.86 -6.98 13.04
N GLN A 8 -3.30 -6.81 11.83
CA GLN A 8 -2.31 -7.71 11.27
C GLN A 8 -1.41 -7.03 10.24
N LEU A 9 -0.19 -7.55 10.10
CA LEU A 9 0.61 -7.33 8.90
C LEU A 9 0.03 -8.13 7.74
N ILE A 10 -0.01 -7.51 6.56
CA ILE A 10 -0.54 -8.15 5.36
C ILE A 10 0.28 -7.73 4.14
N SER A 11 0.76 -8.72 3.38
CA SER A 11 1.57 -8.47 2.19
C SER A 11 0.73 -7.88 1.05
N HIS A 12 1.36 -7.22 0.08
CA HIS A 12 0.66 -6.77 -1.14
C HIS A 12 -0.03 -7.93 -1.88
N ARG A 13 0.56 -9.13 -1.86
CA ARG A 13 -0.04 -10.31 -2.48
C ARG A 13 -1.34 -10.72 -1.78
N ASP A 14 -1.34 -10.69 -0.45
CA ASP A 14 -2.52 -11.04 0.35
C ASP A 14 -3.59 -9.95 0.30
N GLN A 15 -3.19 -8.67 0.19
CA GLN A 15 -4.11 -7.56 -0.06
C GLN A 15 -4.83 -7.72 -1.40
N VAL A 16 -4.08 -7.99 -2.48
CA VAL A 16 -4.66 -8.26 -3.82
C VAL A 16 -5.58 -9.48 -3.78
N ARG A 17 -5.19 -10.55 -3.07
CA ARG A 17 -6.06 -11.73 -2.89
C ARG A 17 -7.37 -11.37 -2.17
N ALA A 18 -7.31 -10.57 -1.12
CA ALA A 18 -8.51 -10.15 -0.39
C ALA A 18 -9.46 -9.31 -1.26
N ILE A 19 -8.92 -8.44 -2.13
CA ILE A 19 -9.72 -7.68 -3.10
C ILE A 19 -10.33 -8.62 -4.16
N ALA A 20 -9.53 -9.53 -4.72
CA ALA A 20 -9.97 -10.53 -5.69
C ALA A 20 -11.14 -11.37 -5.14
N GLU A 21 -11.02 -11.86 -3.90
CA GLU A 21 -12.05 -12.61 -3.20
C GLU A 21 -13.32 -11.77 -2.98
N ALA A 22 -13.18 -10.48 -2.63
CA ALA A 22 -14.30 -9.57 -2.39
C ALA A 22 -15.11 -9.24 -3.66
N ILE A 23 -14.43 -9.09 -4.81
CA ILE A 23 -15.10 -8.81 -6.08
C ILE A 23 -15.55 -10.08 -6.82
N GLY A 24 -14.95 -11.23 -6.50
CA GLY A 24 -15.22 -12.52 -7.15
C GLY A 24 -14.48 -12.71 -8.48
N GLU A 25 -13.36 -12.01 -8.69
CA GLU A 25 -12.57 -12.04 -9.92
C GLU A 25 -11.11 -12.42 -9.64
N ASP A 26 -10.43 -13.06 -10.60
CA ASP A 26 -9.00 -13.38 -10.48
C ASP A 26 -8.13 -12.15 -10.81
N VAL A 27 -7.51 -11.56 -9.77
CA VAL A 27 -6.62 -10.41 -9.90
C VAL A 27 -5.18 -10.82 -9.67
N ARG A 28 -4.33 -10.59 -10.67
CA ARG A 28 -2.89 -10.90 -10.59
C ARG A 28 -2.07 -9.70 -10.14
N LEU A 29 -1.19 -9.92 -9.17
CA LEU A 29 -0.15 -8.95 -8.79
C LEU A 29 1.07 -9.08 -9.73
N ALA A 30 1.27 -8.09 -10.61
CA ALA A 30 2.43 -8.01 -11.48
C ALA A 30 3.49 -7.06 -10.90
N VAL A 31 4.73 -7.54 -10.78
CA VAL A 31 5.87 -6.70 -10.38
C VAL A 31 6.46 -6.03 -11.62
N VAL A 32 6.61 -4.71 -11.58
CA VAL A 32 7.16 -3.90 -12.67
C VAL A 32 8.39 -3.13 -12.20
N THR A 33 9.20 -2.64 -13.13
CA THR A 33 10.36 -1.81 -12.80
C THR A 33 9.93 -0.43 -12.29
N PRO A 34 10.75 0.26 -11.47
CA PRO A 34 10.46 1.62 -11.02
C PRO A 34 10.15 2.57 -12.19
N SER A 35 10.90 2.49 -13.29
CA SER A 35 10.67 3.31 -14.49
C SER A 35 9.31 3.05 -15.12
N ARG A 36 8.84 1.80 -15.13
CA ARG A 36 7.53 1.44 -15.68
C ARG A 36 6.40 1.90 -14.75
N ALA A 37 6.55 1.72 -13.44
CA ALA A 37 5.61 2.26 -12.45
C ALA A 37 5.50 3.79 -12.56
N ARG A 38 6.62 4.50 -12.77
CA ARG A 38 6.66 5.96 -12.93
C ARG A 38 5.84 6.42 -14.13
N GLN A 39 5.95 5.70 -15.24
CA GLN A 39 5.12 5.95 -16.41
C GLN A 39 3.63 5.78 -16.09
N HIS A 40 3.25 4.68 -15.44
CA HIS A 40 1.86 4.43 -15.07
C HIS A 40 1.28 5.52 -14.15
N TYR A 41 2.03 5.97 -13.15
CA TYR A 41 1.58 7.05 -12.26
C TYR A 41 1.40 8.37 -13.00
N ARG A 42 2.27 8.67 -13.98
CA ARG A 42 2.13 9.87 -14.82
C ARG A 42 0.92 9.81 -15.73
N GLU A 43 0.63 8.63 -16.29
CA GLU A 43 -0.56 8.39 -17.10
C GLU A 43 -1.86 8.52 -16.29
N GLN A 44 -1.85 8.12 -15.01
CA GLN A 44 -3.00 8.29 -14.10
C GLN A 44 -3.29 9.75 -13.74
N GLY A 45 -2.26 10.61 -13.71
CA GLY A 45 -2.40 12.02 -13.34
C GLY A 45 -2.54 12.25 -11.82
N GLY A 46 -2.97 13.46 -11.46
CA GLY A 46 -3.24 13.84 -10.07
C GLY A 46 -2.05 13.71 -9.13
N PHE A 47 -2.32 13.32 -7.89
CA PHE A 47 -1.30 13.16 -6.84
C PHE A 47 -0.22 12.15 -7.24
N ALA A 48 -0.59 11.02 -7.86
CA ALA A 48 0.34 9.99 -8.28
C ALA A 48 1.36 10.52 -9.29
N ALA A 49 0.91 11.25 -10.31
CA ALA A 49 1.80 11.86 -11.30
C ALA A 49 2.73 12.92 -10.68
N ALA A 50 2.19 13.76 -9.79
CA ALA A 50 2.94 14.83 -9.15
C ALA A 50 4.04 14.32 -8.20
N ASN A 51 3.90 13.11 -7.67
CA ASN A 51 4.81 12.54 -6.67
C ASN A 51 5.49 11.25 -7.15
N ALA A 52 5.40 10.91 -8.44
CA ALA A 52 5.89 9.63 -8.96
C ALA A 52 7.39 9.43 -8.72
N ASP A 53 8.17 10.50 -8.82
CA ASP A 53 9.62 10.46 -8.70
C ASP A 53 10.01 10.15 -7.25
N PHE A 54 9.36 10.81 -6.28
CA PHE A 54 9.51 10.53 -4.85
C PHE A 54 9.02 9.13 -4.45
N LEU A 55 7.79 8.76 -4.84
CA LEU A 55 7.17 7.48 -4.46
C LEU A 55 7.94 6.25 -4.98
N LEU A 56 8.72 6.43 -6.04
CA LEU A 56 9.43 5.33 -6.72
C LEU A 56 10.95 5.45 -6.58
N GLY A 57 11.45 6.35 -5.73
CA GLY A 57 12.88 6.46 -5.39
C GLY A 57 13.76 7.08 -6.47
N PHE A 58 13.19 7.85 -7.41
CA PHE A 58 13.94 8.72 -8.32
C PHE A 58 14.32 10.05 -7.67
N GLU A 59 13.58 10.44 -6.64
CA GLU A 59 13.81 11.65 -5.86
C GLU A 59 13.77 11.29 -4.37
N GLY A 60 14.79 11.72 -3.63
CA GLY A 60 14.79 11.56 -2.17
C GLY A 60 13.93 12.61 -1.46
N TYR A 61 13.73 12.44 -0.15
CA TYR A 61 12.87 13.33 0.64
C TYR A 61 13.23 14.82 0.57
N SER A 62 14.51 15.16 0.38
CA SER A 62 15.01 16.53 0.22
C SER A 62 14.90 17.09 -1.21
N GLY A 63 14.37 16.30 -2.14
CA GLY A 63 14.21 16.69 -3.54
C GLY A 63 15.43 16.48 -4.44
N HIS A 64 16.47 15.83 -3.93
CA HIS A 64 17.63 15.46 -4.76
C HIS A 64 17.37 14.19 -5.57
N ASP A 65 17.95 14.14 -6.78
CA ASP A 65 17.92 12.96 -7.64
C ASP A 65 18.58 11.75 -6.96
N THR A 66 17.94 10.59 -7.08
CA THR A 66 18.44 9.32 -6.59
C THR A 66 18.36 8.25 -7.69
N ALA A 67 19.17 7.21 -7.57
CA ALA A 67 19.04 6.02 -8.42
C ALA A 67 18.13 5.02 -7.70
N PRO A 68 16.93 4.74 -8.23
CA PRO A 68 16.04 3.77 -7.58
C PRO A 68 16.69 2.40 -7.60
N THR A 69 16.89 1.84 -6.40
CA THR A 69 17.28 0.45 -6.21
C THR A 69 16.03 -0.43 -6.24
N ALA A 70 16.21 -1.75 -6.25
CA ALA A 70 15.09 -2.65 -5.96
C ALA A 70 14.48 -2.25 -4.62
N ALA A 71 13.15 -2.14 -4.55
CA ALA A 71 12.46 -1.78 -3.32
C ALA A 71 12.96 -2.67 -2.18
N GLU A 72 13.46 -2.04 -1.12
CA GLU A 72 13.86 -2.78 0.07
C GLU A 72 12.66 -3.55 0.61
N ALA A 73 12.89 -4.78 1.06
CA ALA A 73 11.83 -5.54 1.71
C ALA A 73 11.35 -4.76 2.94
N PHE A 74 10.03 -4.65 3.10
CA PHE A 74 9.46 -4.04 4.30
C PHE A 74 10.00 -4.75 5.55
N ASP A 75 10.64 -3.99 6.44
CA ASP A 75 11.06 -4.50 7.74
C ASP A 75 9.88 -4.39 8.73
N PRO A 76 9.37 -5.50 9.28
CA PRO A 76 8.30 -5.51 10.27
C PRO A 76 8.58 -4.65 11.51
N VAL A 77 9.85 -4.28 11.77
CA VAL A 77 10.19 -3.34 12.84
C VAL A 77 9.50 -1.99 12.68
N PHE A 78 9.25 -1.55 11.43
CA PHE A 78 8.62 -0.25 11.14
C PHE A 78 7.13 -0.21 11.47
N SER A 79 6.48 -1.37 11.59
CA SER A 79 5.05 -1.46 11.96
C SER A 79 4.79 -1.14 13.43
N GLY A 80 5.79 -1.27 14.30
CA GLY A 80 5.59 -1.21 15.75
C GLY A 80 4.71 -2.34 16.29
N PRO A 81 4.21 -2.24 17.53
CA PRO A 81 3.31 -3.22 18.11
C PRO A 81 1.95 -3.21 17.37
N LEU A 82 1.33 -4.38 17.21
CA LEU A 82 0.04 -4.56 16.53
C LEU A 82 -0.86 -5.47 17.37
N PRO A 83 -2.20 -5.23 17.43
CA PRO A 83 -2.91 -4.02 17.02
C PRO A 83 -2.69 -2.82 17.96
N THR A 84 -2.74 -1.60 17.43
CA THR A 84 -2.72 -0.38 18.25
C THR A 84 -4.00 0.44 18.21
N ALA A 85 -4.81 0.33 17.14
CA ALA A 85 -6.01 1.16 17.02
C ALA A 85 -7.07 0.89 18.10
N GLU A 86 -7.13 -0.34 18.64
CA GLU A 86 -8.08 -0.70 19.69
C GLU A 86 -7.83 0.04 21.01
N GLN A 87 -6.56 0.28 21.35
CA GLN A 87 -6.17 1.02 22.57
C GLN A 87 -6.70 2.46 22.56
N VAL A 88 -6.85 3.05 21.38
CA VAL A 88 -7.34 4.42 21.19
C VAL A 88 -8.86 4.45 21.02
N THR A 89 -9.42 3.48 20.31
CA THR A 89 -10.83 3.54 19.86
C THR A 89 -11.80 2.70 20.70
N GLY A 90 -11.29 1.83 21.58
CA GLY A 90 -12.09 0.90 22.39
C GLY A 90 -12.80 -0.19 21.56
N ARG A 91 -12.45 -0.35 20.28
CA ARG A 91 -13.04 -1.33 19.37
C ARG A 91 -11.91 -2.03 18.58
N PRO A 92 -12.05 -3.34 18.29
CA PRO A 92 -11.08 -4.03 17.46
C PRO A 92 -10.88 -3.35 16.10
N ALA A 93 -9.63 -3.29 15.65
CA ALA A 93 -9.30 -2.78 14.33
C ALA A 93 -9.90 -3.69 13.23
N ARG A 94 -10.43 -3.09 12.16
CA ARG A 94 -10.94 -3.86 11.02
C ARG A 94 -9.78 -4.51 10.26
N THR A 95 -10.00 -5.75 9.81
CA THR A 95 -9.05 -6.42 8.91
C THR A 95 -9.09 -5.83 7.51
N PHE A 96 -8.03 -6.05 6.72
CA PHE A 96 -8.03 -5.67 5.31
C PHE A 96 -9.09 -6.44 4.51
N ALA A 97 -9.39 -7.70 4.86
CA ALA A 97 -10.45 -8.48 4.20
C ALA A 97 -11.84 -7.86 4.42
N THR A 98 -12.13 -7.40 5.65
CA THR A 98 -13.36 -6.64 5.94
C THR A 98 -13.42 -5.38 5.09
N TRP A 99 -12.32 -4.61 5.04
CA TRP A 99 -12.25 -3.41 4.21
C TRP A 99 -12.47 -3.72 2.72
N ALA A 100 -11.85 -4.77 2.18
CA ALA A 100 -11.99 -5.16 0.79
C ALA A 100 -13.43 -5.53 0.44
N HIS A 101 -14.14 -6.23 1.34
CA HIS A 101 -15.56 -6.52 1.18
C HIS A 101 -16.42 -5.25 1.23
N ASP A 102 -16.18 -4.38 2.21
CA ASP A 102 -16.92 -3.12 2.37
C ASP A 102 -16.75 -2.17 1.18
N HIS A 103 -15.63 -2.29 0.46
CA HIS A 103 -15.25 -1.47 -0.70
C HIS A 103 -15.28 -2.24 -2.04
N ALA A 104 -15.93 -3.40 -2.10
CA ALA A 104 -15.91 -4.23 -3.32
C ALA A 104 -16.43 -3.48 -4.57
N ASP A 105 -17.40 -2.57 -4.40
CA ASP A 105 -17.98 -1.79 -5.49
C ASP A 105 -17.03 -0.72 -6.05
N ASP A 106 -15.96 -0.35 -5.34
CA ASP A 106 -14.95 0.59 -5.85
C ASP A 106 -14.03 -0.07 -6.91
N PHE A 107 -14.08 -1.39 -7.04
CA PHE A 107 -13.21 -2.20 -7.90
C PHE A 107 -13.95 -2.94 -9.04
N ARG A 108 -15.28 -2.81 -9.11
CA ARG A 108 -16.11 -3.33 -10.20
C ARG A 108 -16.25 -2.31 -11.33
#